data_AF-A0A963R897-F1
#
_entry.id   AF-A0A963R897-F1
#
_cell.length_a   1.000
_cell.length_b   1.000
_cell.length_c   1.000
_cell.angle_alpha   90.00
_cell.angle_beta   90.00
_cell.angle_gamma   90.00
#
_symmetry.space_group_name_H-M   'P 1'
#
loop_
_entity.id
_entity.type
_entity.pdbx_description
1 polymer ?
#
loop_
_entity_poly.entity_id
_entity_poly.type
_entity_poly.pdbx_seq_one_letter_code
_entity_poly.pdbx_strand_id
1 'polypeptide(L)'
;PTINDGAVDRAGRFVFGGCDTDIENAQPVGGLYALDTGHRVTQLDSGIHLSNSHCFSPDGKTLYCADSFLNNAYAYDYDVATGQVSNKRVFVNTEDLGGCPDGSAVDADGLVWMSIFEGAKVAAYRPDGTLERAVDMPVRLISSVAFGGPGLDRLYVTTIDPTEFGGEAEEGSGYVYVVEGLGTCGVPEARYRG
;
A
#
# COMPACT_ATOMS: atom_id res chain seq x y z
N PRO A 1 -7.97 -18.52 -0.23
CA PRO A 1 -7.45 -17.14 -0.27
C PRO A 1 -8.61 -16.13 -0.22
N THR A 2 -8.38 -14.99 0.43
CA THR A 2 -9.31 -13.84 0.50
C THR A 2 -8.67 -12.61 -0.14
N ILE A 3 -9.48 -11.60 -0.48
CA ILE A 3 -8.99 -10.29 -0.94
C ILE A 3 -8.58 -9.47 0.28
N ASN A 4 -7.55 -8.63 0.11
CA ASN A 4 -7.07 -7.74 1.16
C ASN A 4 -7.11 -6.27 0.69
N ASP A 5 -6.02 -5.77 0.08
CA ASP A 5 -5.89 -4.38 -0.37
C ASP A 5 -5.95 -4.24 -1.90
N GLY A 6 -6.17 -3.03 -2.41
CA GLY A 6 -6.17 -2.74 -3.84
C GLY A 6 -6.34 -1.26 -4.18
N ALA A 7 -5.90 -0.89 -5.39
CA ALA A 7 -6.00 0.45 -5.94
C ALA A 7 -6.38 0.42 -7.42
N VAL A 8 -6.88 1.55 -7.92
CA VAL A 8 -7.22 1.68 -9.34
C VAL A 8 -6.03 2.25 -10.10
N ASP A 9 -5.64 1.59 -11.19
CA ASP A 9 -4.56 2.07 -12.07
C ASP A 9 -4.95 3.39 -12.78
N ARG A 10 -3.97 4.04 -13.42
CA ARG A 10 -4.21 5.30 -14.16
C ARG A 10 -5.19 5.15 -15.35
N ALA A 11 -5.45 3.93 -15.80
CA ALA A 11 -6.36 3.62 -16.91
C ALA A 11 -7.79 3.25 -16.45
N GLY A 12 -8.02 3.06 -15.15
CA GLY A 12 -9.31 2.69 -14.56
C GLY A 12 -9.53 1.20 -14.29
N ARG A 13 -8.48 0.37 -14.25
CA ARG A 13 -8.52 -1.05 -13.84
C ARG A 13 -8.36 -1.17 -12.34
N PHE A 14 -9.09 -2.06 -11.68
CA PHE A 14 -8.91 -2.29 -10.25
C PHE A 14 -7.86 -3.38 -10.04
N VAL A 15 -6.70 -3.01 -9.50
CA VAL A 15 -5.61 -3.91 -9.16
C VAL A 15 -5.65 -4.20 -7.67
N PHE A 16 -5.70 -5.48 -7.31
CA PHE A 16 -5.91 -5.90 -5.94
C PHE A 16 -5.11 -7.16 -5.60
N GLY A 17 -4.87 -7.31 -4.32
CA GLY A 17 -4.13 -8.40 -3.74
C GLY A 17 -5.00 -9.33 -2.91
N GLY A 18 -4.51 -10.55 -2.72
CA GLY A 18 -5.10 -11.48 -1.78
C GLY A 18 -4.09 -12.12 -0.83
N CYS A 19 -4.61 -12.81 0.17
CA CYS A 19 -3.84 -13.53 1.18
C CYS A 19 -4.48 -14.88 1.49
N ASP A 20 -3.79 -15.72 2.27
CA ASP A 20 -4.39 -16.91 2.85
C ASP A 20 -5.53 -16.53 3.82
N THR A 21 -6.56 -17.35 3.87
CA THR A 21 -7.64 -17.21 4.85
C THR A 21 -7.19 -17.59 6.26
N ASP A 22 -6.17 -18.45 6.38
CA ASP A 22 -5.48 -18.73 7.64
C ASP A 22 -4.26 -17.79 7.75
N ILE A 23 -4.46 -16.62 8.37
CA ILE A 23 -3.42 -15.60 8.52
C ILE A 23 -2.31 -16.07 9.48
N GLU A 24 -2.65 -16.86 10.51
CA GLU A 24 -1.68 -17.33 11.52
C GLU A 24 -0.66 -18.31 10.93
N ASN A 25 -1.06 -19.10 9.94
CA ASN A 25 -0.20 -20.06 9.24
C ASN A 25 -0.09 -19.76 7.74
N ALA A 26 -0.14 -18.48 7.37
CA ALA A 26 -0.30 -18.06 5.98
C ALA A 26 0.73 -18.70 5.06
N GLN A 27 0.21 -19.38 4.04
CA GLN A 27 1.01 -19.90 2.94
C GLN A 27 1.10 -18.87 1.81
N PRO A 28 2.12 -18.95 0.93
CA PRO A 28 2.24 -18.07 -0.24
C PRO A 28 1.23 -18.49 -1.35
N VAL A 29 -0.06 -18.47 -1.03
CA VAL A 29 -1.15 -18.87 -1.93
C VAL A 29 -1.95 -17.67 -2.45
N GLY A 30 -1.65 -16.47 -1.94
CA GLY A 30 -2.15 -15.22 -2.45
C GLY A 30 -1.49 -14.82 -3.77
N GLY A 31 -2.00 -13.74 -4.34
CA GLY A 31 -1.53 -13.21 -5.61
C GLY A 31 -1.98 -11.79 -5.84
N LEU A 32 -1.43 -11.20 -6.90
CA LEU A 32 -1.78 -9.89 -7.42
C LEU A 32 -2.68 -10.08 -8.63
N TYR A 33 -3.78 -9.35 -8.70
CA TYR A 33 -4.81 -9.49 -9.73
C TYR A 33 -5.21 -8.13 -10.28
N ALA A 34 -5.70 -8.10 -11.51
CA ALA A 34 -6.31 -6.93 -12.12
C ALA A 34 -7.69 -7.29 -12.67
N LEU A 35 -8.70 -6.54 -12.25
CA LEU A 35 -10.03 -6.48 -12.85
C LEU A 35 -10.02 -5.39 -13.92
N ASP A 36 -10.12 -5.78 -15.18
CA ASP A 36 -10.19 -4.84 -16.30
C ASP A 36 -11.59 -4.22 -16.45
N THR A 37 -11.70 -3.21 -17.33
CA THR A 37 -12.97 -2.49 -17.59
C THR A 37 -14.01 -3.31 -18.36
N GLY A 38 -13.67 -4.56 -18.72
CA GLY A 38 -14.55 -5.55 -19.34
C GLY A 38 -14.94 -6.68 -18.37
N HIS A 39 -14.70 -6.48 -17.07
CA HIS A 39 -15.02 -7.42 -15.98
C HIS A 39 -14.19 -8.70 -15.98
N ARG A 40 -13.06 -8.73 -16.68
CA ARG A 40 -12.15 -9.87 -16.66
C ARG A 40 -11.10 -9.69 -15.59
N VAL A 41 -10.93 -10.72 -14.77
CA VAL A 41 -9.83 -10.83 -13.81
C VAL A 41 -8.64 -11.53 -14.45
N THR A 42 -7.47 -10.92 -14.34
CA THR A 42 -6.18 -11.49 -14.75
C THR A 42 -5.25 -11.55 -13.55
N GLN A 43 -4.57 -12.68 -13.35
CA GLN A 43 -3.52 -12.79 -12.35
C GLN A 43 -2.21 -12.20 -12.91
N LEU A 44 -1.64 -11.26 -12.16
CA LEU A 44 -0.41 -10.54 -12.48
C LEU A 44 0.81 -11.14 -11.79
N ASP A 45 0.65 -11.61 -10.55
CA ASP A 45 1.69 -12.29 -9.77
C ASP A 45 1.07 -13.33 -8.82
N SER A 46 1.90 -14.24 -8.31
CA SER A 46 1.51 -15.33 -7.41
C SER A 46 2.56 -15.53 -6.31
N GLY A 47 2.26 -16.34 -5.31
CA GLY A 47 3.24 -16.65 -4.27
C GLY A 47 3.35 -15.56 -3.20
N ILE A 48 2.26 -14.82 -2.98
CA ILE A 48 2.20 -13.72 -1.99
C ILE A 48 1.52 -14.24 -0.73
N HIS A 49 2.05 -13.94 0.46
CA HIS A 49 1.44 -14.35 1.73
C HIS A 49 0.36 -13.37 2.15
N LEU A 50 0.71 -12.08 2.25
CA LEU A 50 -0.22 -11.01 2.60
C LEU A 50 -0.03 -9.80 1.69
N SER A 51 -0.84 -9.73 0.63
CA SER A 51 -0.76 -8.66 -0.37
C SER A 51 -1.31 -7.35 0.16
N ASN A 52 -0.47 -6.33 0.15
CA ASN A 52 -0.74 -4.99 0.66
C ASN A 52 -0.05 -3.92 -0.21
N SER A 53 -0.12 -2.65 0.19
CA SER A 53 0.54 -1.50 -0.45
C SER A 53 0.28 -1.41 -1.96
N HIS A 54 -0.95 -1.16 -2.41
CA HIS A 54 -1.20 -0.99 -3.85
C HIS A 54 -1.19 0.48 -4.23
N CYS A 55 -0.16 0.94 -4.93
CA CYS A 55 -0.15 2.28 -5.50
C CYS A 55 0.65 2.34 -6.81
N PHE A 56 0.39 3.38 -7.60
CA PHE A 56 1.04 3.59 -8.89
C PHE A 56 1.83 4.88 -8.85
N SER A 57 3.06 4.84 -9.35
CA SER A 57 3.82 6.06 -9.70
C SER A 57 2.96 7.11 -10.42
N PRO A 58 3.29 8.41 -10.34
CA PRO A 58 2.45 9.47 -10.93
C PRO A 58 2.18 9.29 -12.43
N ASP A 59 3.15 8.78 -13.18
CA ASP A 59 3.01 8.49 -14.62
C ASP A 59 2.36 7.12 -14.92
N GLY A 60 2.09 6.33 -13.88
CA GLY A 60 1.46 5.02 -13.94
C GLY A 60 2.38 3.88 -14.36
N LYS A 61 3.66 4.12 -14.66
CA LYS A 61 4.55 3.11 -15.26
C LYS A 61 5.21 2.17 -14.26
N THR A 62 5.03 2.43 -12.97
CA THR A 62 5.46 1.57 -11.88
C THR A 62 4.28 1.28 -10.97
N LEU A 63 4.05 0.00 -10.71
CA LEU A 63 3.17 -0.50 -9.65
C LEU A 63 4.05 -0.86 -8.45
N TYR A 64 3.65 -0.39 -7.26
CA TYR A 64 4.19 -0.83 -5.99
C TYR A 64 3.17 -1.77 -5.33
N CYS A 65 3.66 -2.87 -4.75
CA CYS A 65 2.88 -3.88 -4.02
C CYS A 65 3.77 -4.48 -2.93
N ALA A 66 3.22 -4.81 -1.77
CA ALA A 66 3.97 -5.44 -0.69
C ALA A 66 3.48 -6.85 -0.36
N ASP A 67 4.40 -7.65 0.15
CA ASP A 67 4.09 -8.84 0.95
C ASP A 67 4.48 -8.53 2.40
N SER A 68 3.48 -8.20 3.23
CA SER A 68 3.70 -7.74 4.60
C SER A 68 4.46 -8.77 5.44
N PHE A 69 4.21 -10.07 5.26
CA PHE A 69 4.87 -11.13 6.02
C PHE A 69 6.32 -11.40 5.63
N LEU A 70 6.76 -10.84 4.51
CA LEU A 70 8.17 -10.86 4.12
C LEU A 70 8.87 -9.52 4.40
N ASN A 71 8.17 -8.57 5.03
CA ASN A 71 8.63 -7.19 5.25
C ASN A 71 9.11 -6.49 3.97
N ASN A 72 8.66 -6.95 2.80
CA ASN A 72 9.16 -6.49 1.51
C ASN A 72 8.06 -5.79 0.73
N ALA A 73 8.37 -4.59 0.27
CA ALA A 73 7.65 -3.96 -0.84
C ALA A 73 8.41 -4.20 -2.14
N TYR A 74 7.68 -4.39 -3.21
CA TYR A 74 8.15 -4.66 -4.55
C TYR A 74 7.71 -3.57 -5.50
N ALA A 75 8.53 -3.31 -6.52
CA ALA A 75 8.17 -2.51 -7.67
C ALA A 75 8.09 -3.40 -8.91
N TYR A 76 7.14 -3.09 -9.79
CA TYR A 76 6.95 -3.73 -11.09
C TYR A 76 6.93 -2.65 -12.16
N ASP A 77 7.53 -2.94 -13.31
CA ASP A 77 7.26 -2.15 -14.51
C ASP A 77 5.81 -2.44 -14.93
N TYR A 78 5.00 -1.39 -15.06
CA TYR A 78 3.57 -1.47 -15.36
C TYR A 78 3.28 -0.85 -16.71
N ASP A 79 2.74 -1.64 -17.63
CA ASP A 79 2.27 -1.12 -18.91
C ASP A 79 0.85 -0.59 -18.76
N VAL A 80 0.71 0.74 -18.66
CA VAL A 80 -0.59 1.42 -18.53
C VAL A 80 -1.56 1.06 -19.67
N ALA A 81 -1.05 0.80 -20.88
CA ALA A 81 -1.89 0.48 -22.03
C ALA A 81 -2.51 -0.92 -21.90
N THR A 82 -1.75 -1.90 -21.41
CA THR A 82 -2.18 -3.31 -21.37
C THR A 82 -2.59 -3.81 -19.98
N GLY A 83 -2.16 -3.14 -18.92
CA GLY A 83 -2.33 -3.56 -17.52
C GLY A 83 -1.38 -4.68 -17.08
N GLN A 84 -0.34 -4.98 -17.87
CA GLN A 84 0.61 -6.06 -17.58
C GLN A 84 1.76 -5.57 -16.69
N VAL A 85 2.29 -6.50 -15.87
CA VAL A 85 3.45 -6.28 -15.02
C VAL A 85 4.67 -7.02 -15.57
N SER A 86 5.86 -6.48 -15.32
CA SER A 86 7.13 -7.14 -15.59
C SER A 86 8.22 -6.64 -14.63
N ASN A 87 9.40 -7.27 -14.65
CA ASN A 87 10.59 -6.81 -13.93
C ASN A 87 10.37 -6.55 -12.42
N LYS A 88 9.71 -7.52 -11.74
CA LYS A 88 9.56 -7.52 -10.28
C LYS A 88 10.93 -7.37 -9.63
N ARG A 89 11.02 -6.42 -8.70
CA ARG A 89 12.24 -6.15 -7.91
C ARG A 89 11.85 -5.75 -6.51
N VAL A 90 12.70 -6.08 -5.52
CA VAL A 90 12.56 -5.52 -4.18
C VAL A 90 12.73 -4.01 -4.30
N PHE A 91 11.73 -3.27 -3.86
CA PHE A 91 11.76 -1.82 -3.76
C PHE A 91 12.39 -1.42 -2.42
N VAL A 92 11.82 -1.92 -1.32
CA VAL A 92 12.34 -1.71 0.04
C VAL A 92 12.05 -2.92 0.92
N ASN A 93 12.88 -3.11 1.94
CA ASN A 93 12.60 -3.97 3.08
C ASN A 93 12.39 -3.06 4.30
N THR A 94 11.36 -3.33 5.11
CA THR A 94 10.96 -2.47 6.24
C THR A 94 11.30 -3.06 7.60
N GLU A 95 12.02 -4.19 7.67
CA GLU A 95 12.35 -4.88 8.93
C GLU A 95 13.06 -3.93 9.91
N ASP A 96 14.01 -3.15 9.41
CA ASP A 96 14.76 -2.15 10.19
C ASP A 96 13.91 -0.99 10.71
N LEU A 97 12.68 -0.82 10.22
CA LEU A 97 11.71 0.15 10.74
C LEU A 97 10.84 -0.39 11.87
N GLY A 98 11.05 -1.65 12.28
CA GLY A 98 10.36 -2.28 13.40
C GLY A 98 8.94 -2.73 13.07
N GLY A 99 8.64 -2.97 11.78
CA GLY A 99 7.31 -3.35 11.34
C GLY A 99 7.25 -3.81 9.88
N CYS A 100 6.05 -4.08 9.40
CA CYS A 100 5.81 -4.54 8.03
C CYS A 100 5.12 -3.47 7.17
N PRO A 101 5.29 -3.50 5.84
CA PRO A 101 4.58 -2.59 4.95
C PRO A 101 3.09 -2.93 4.92
N ASP A 102 2.21 -1.93 5.03
CA ASP A 102 0.74 -2.11 4.95
C ASP A 102 0.16 -1.30 3.78
N GLY A 103 -0.71 -0.32 3.97
CA GLY A 103 -1.20 0.53 2.88
C GLY A 103 -0.21 1.60 2.42
N SER A 104 -0.40 2.10 1.19
CA SER A 104 0.50 3.09 0.59
C SER A 104 -0.20 4.04 -0.38
N ALA A 105 0.39 5.22 -0.58
CA ALA A 105 -0.01 6.21 -1.58
C ALA A 105 1.23 6.84 -2.23
N VAL A 106 1.07 7.49 -3.38
CA VAL A 106 2.14 8.31 -3.99
C VAL A 106 1.82 9.79 -3.91
N ASP A 107 2.86 10.61 -3.78
CA ASP A 107 2.73 12.06 -3.95
C ASP A 107 3.09 12.51 -5.37
N ALA A 108 2.87 13.80 -5.65
CA ALA A 108 3.09 14.41 -6.96
C ALA A 108 4.58 14.47 -7.35
N ASP A 109 5.49 14.40 -6.37
CA ASP A 109 6.94 14.34 -6.59
C ASP A 109 7.44 12.90 -6.80
N GLY A 110 6.54 11.91 -6.65
CA GLY A 110 6.81 10.49 -6.86
C GLY A 110 7.34 9.77 -5.63
N LEU A 111 7.26 10.36 -4.43
CA LEU A 111 7.54 9.62 -3.20
C LEU A 111 6.42 8.61 -2.93
N VAL A 112 6.81 7.41 -2.49
CA VAL A 112 5.91 6.36 -2.02
C VAL A 112 5.78 6.49 -0.51
N TRP A 113 4.61 6.88 -0.05
CA TRP A 113 4.24 6.99 1.35
C TRP A 113 3.61 5.68 1.81
N MET A 114 4.18 5.04 2.82
CA MET A 114 3.82 3.70 3.26
C MET A 114 3.62 3.67 4.76
N SER A 115 2.49 3.15 5.22
CA SER A 115 2.30 2.84 6.63
C SER A 115 3.13 1.63 7.01
N ILE A 116 3.91 1.76 8.09
CA ILE A 116 4.66 0.65 8.67
C ILE A 116 3.85 0.11 9.85
N PHE A 117 3.10 -0.97 9.62
CA PHE A 117 2.31 -1.65 10.66
C PHE A 117 3.23 -2.21 11.74
N GLU A 118 2.87 -2.02 13.00
CA GLU A 118 3.70 -2.15 14.22
C GLU A 118 4.85 -1.14 14.36
N GLY A 119 5.29 -0.50 13.28
CA GLY A 119 6.41 0.44 13.31
C GLY A 119 6.07 1.85 13.81
N ALA A 120 4.79 2.17 14.06
CA ALA A 120 4.33 3.48 14.54
C ALA A 120 4.83 4.67 13.68
N LYS A 121 4.93 4.51 12.35
CA LYS A 121 5.39 5.57 11.46
C LYS A 121 4.95 5.41 10.01
N VAL A 122 4.70 6.51 9.33
CA VAL A 122 4.59 6.54 7.87
C VAL A 122 5.96 6.86 7.28
N ALA A 123 6.48 5.98 6.43
CA ALA A 123 7.75 6.17 5.73
C ALA A 123 7.52 6.67 4.29
N ALA A 124 8.28 7.67 3.87
CA ALA A 124 8.28 8.19 2.51
C ALA A 124 9.57 7.78 1.79
N TYR A 125 9.44 7.02 0.72
CA TYR A 125 10.56 6.50 -0.06
C TYR A 125 10.64 7.16 -1.44
N ARG A 126 11.85 7.42 -1.90
CA ARG A 126 12.11 7.78 -3.30
C ARG A 126 11.82 6.59 -4.23
N PRO A 127 11.59 6.83 -5.54
CA PRO A 127 11.40 5.76 -6.52
C PRO A 127 12.54 4.73 -6.61
N ASP A 128 13.74 5.07 -6.13
CA ASP A 128 14.90 4.17 -6.06
C ASP A 128 14.98 3.33 -4.78
N GLY A 129 14.03 3.49 -3.85
CA GLY A 129 13.96 2.78 -2.57
C GLY A 129 14.63 3.52 -1.41
N THR A 130 15.26 4.67 -1.65
CA THR A 130 15.89 5.46 -0.57
C THR A 130 14.83 6.03 0.35
N LEU A 131 14.95 5.82 1.66
CA LEU A 131 14.12 6.48 2.66
C LEU A 131 14.42 7.99 2.67
N GLU A 132 13.44 8.81 2.27
CA GLU A 132 13.55 10.27 2.29
C GLU A 132 13.27 10.81 3.68
N ARG A 133 12.18 10.35 4.30
CA ARG A 133 11.75 10.77 5.65
C ARG A 133 10.73 9.81 6.24
N ALA A 134 10.54 9.91 7.54
CA ALA A 134 9.46 9.22 8.25
C ALA A 134 8.68 10.21 9.13
N VAL A 135 7.39 9.96 9.29
CA VAL A 135 6.50 10.69 10.21
C VAL A 135 6.11 9.73 11.31
N ASP A 136 6.51 10.03 12.54
CA ASP A 136 6.13 9.23 13.70
C ASP A 136 4.63 9.39 14.00
N MET A 137 4.00 8.28 14.34
CA MET A 137 2.58 8.18 14.67
C MET A 137 2.43 7.85 16.15
N PRO A 138 1.36 8.33 16.81
CA PRO A 138 1.16 8.09 18.24
C PRO A 138 0.71 6.66 18.57
N VAL A 139 0.40 5.84 17.56
CA VAL A 139 -0.06 4.46 17.70
C VAL A 139 0.68 3.54 16.72
N ARG A 140 0.84 2.27 17.09
CA ARG A 140 1.68 1.32 16.35
C ARG A 140 0.99 0.65 15.17
N LEU A 141 -0.31 0.35 15.28
CA LEU A 141 -1.06 -0.42 14.28
C LEU A 141 -1.67 0.52 13.22
N ILE A 142 -0.80 1.16 12.44
CA ILE A 142 -1.23 1.98 11.30
C ILE A 142 -1.42 1.08 10.08
N SER A 143 -2.57 1.21 9.41
CA SER A 143 -2.97 0.27 8.35
C SER A 143 -2.88 0.83 6.94
N SER A 144 -3.16 2.10 6.71
CA SER A 144 -3.11 2.65 5.36
C SER A 144 -2.99 4.16 5.36
N VAL A 145 -2.64 4.71 4.20
CA VAL A 145 -2.52 6.15 3.97
C VAL A 145 -3.17 6.57 2.65
N ALA A 146 -3.75 7.77 2.63
CA ALA A 146 -4.27 8.38 1.42
C ALA A 146 -4.15 9.91 1.48
N PHE A 147 -3.72 10.53 0.38
CA PHE A 147 -3.76 11.99 0.27
C PHE A 147 -5.18 12.48 0.02
N GLY A 148 -5.57 13.57 0.68
CA GLY A 148 -6.89 14.16 0.59
C GLY A 148 -6.93 15.63 0.95
N GLY A 149 -8.13 16.16 1.16
CA GLY A 149 -8.38 17.59 1.30
C GLY A 149 -8.44 18.32 -0.05
N PRO A 150 -8.88 19.60 -0.08
CA PRO A 150 -9.07 20.34 -1.33
C PRO A 150 -7.78 20.52 -2.16
N GLY A 151 -6.62 20.53 -1.51
CA GLY A 151 -5.32 20.66 -2.15
C GLY A 151 -4.54 19.34 -2.31
N LEU A 152 -5.13 18.21 -1.89
CA LEU A 152 -4.43 16.93 -1.72
C LEU A 152 -3.16 17.03 -0.84
N ASP A 153 -3.13 17.99 0.09
CA ASP A 153 -1.99 18.34 0.94
C ASP A 153 -2.08 17.76 2.36
N ARG A 154 -3.06 16.87 2.59
CA ARG A 154 -3.29 16.18 3.85
C ARG A 154 -3.13 14.69 3.66
N LEU A 155 -2.34 14.04 4.50
CA LEU A 155 -2.23 12.59 4.51
C LEU A 155 -3.15 12.02 5.59
N TYR A 156 -4.23 11.36 5.17
CA TYR A 156 -5.11 10.60 6.05
C TYR A 156 -4.45 9.26 6.35
N VAL A 157 -4.47 8.85 7.62
CA VAL A 157 -3.86 7.60 8.09
C VAL A 157 -4.90 6.81 8.86
N THR A 158 -5.21 5.59 8.43
CA THR A 158 -6.09 4.67 9.14
C THR A 158 -5.29 3.83 10.13
N THR A 159 -5.92 3.43 11.23
CA THR A 159 -5.29 2.61 12.27
C THR A 159 -6.23 1.50 12.72
N ILE A 160 -5.69 0.47 13.35
CA ILE A 160 -6.43 -0.69 13.86
C ILE A 160 -6.35 -0.68 15.38
N ASP A 161 -7.45 -1.00 16.05
CA ASP A 161 -7.44 -1.22 17.49
C ASP A 161 -6.79 -2.59 17.79
N PRO A 162 -5.79 -2.67 18.70
CA PRO A 162 -5.20 -3.95 19.08
C PRO A 162 -6.20 -5.01 19.53
N THR A 163 -7.41 -4.63 19.97
CA THR A 163 -8.47 -5.59 20.31
C THR A 163 -8.88 -6.49 19.15
N GLU A 164 -8.71 -6.06 17.90
CA GLU A 164 -8.97 -6.87 16.69
C GLU A 164 -8.03 -8.10 16.61
N PHE A 165 -6.90 -8.06 17.32
CA PHE A 165 -5.92 -9.15 17.41
C PHE A 165 -5.85 -9.76 18.82
N GLY A 166 -6.87 -9.53 19.66
CA GLY A 166 -6.92 -10.02 21.03
C GLY A 166 -6.02 -9.28 22.02
N GLY A 167 -5.49 -8.11 21.63
CA GLY A 167 -4.77 -7.21 22.52
C GLY A 167 -5.69 -6.37 23.42
N GLU A 168 -5.09 -5.50 24.23
CA GLU A 168 -5.80 -4.51 25.02
C GLU A 168 -6.02 -3.22 24.22
N ALA A 169 -7.16 -2.57 24.43
CA ALA A 169 -7.48 -1.30 23.80
C ALA A 169 -6.44 -0.22 24.18
N GLU A 170 -6.03 0.56 23.19
CA GLU A 170 -5.04 1.62 23.33
C GLU A 170 -5.64 2.96 22.86
N GLU A 171 -5.52 4.01 23.67
CA GLU A 171 -6.07 5.33 23.33
C GLU A 171 -5.52 5.81 21.97
N GLY A 172 -6.42 6.25 21.10
CA GLY A 172 -6.07 6.70 19.75
C GLY A 172 -5.92 5.57 18.73
N SER A 173 -5.95 4.29 19.12
CA SER A 173 -6.00 3.19 18.16
C SER A 173 -7.42 3.03 17.59
N GLY A 174 -7.53 2.57 16.34
CA GLY A 174 -8.79 2.54 15.59
C GLY A 174 -9.27 3.93 15.10
N TYR A 175 -8.51 5.00 15.38
CA TYR A 175 -8.83 6.34 14.89
C TYR A 175 -8.32 6.54 13.46
N VAL A 176 -8.83 7.60 12.82
CA VAL A 176 -8.25 8.14 11.59
C VAL A 176 -7.50 9.42 11.94
N TYR A 177 -6.22 9.48 11.60
CA TYR A 177 -5.37 10.64 11.77
C TYR A 177 -5.29 11.45 10.48
N VAL A 178 -5.00 12.73 10.62
CA VAL A 178 -4.70 13.62 9.49
C VAL A 178 -3.35 14.26 9.77
N VAL A 179 -2.38 14.00 8.90
CA VAL A 179 -1.06 14.64 8.93
C VAL A 179 -1.06 15.80 7.94
N GLU A 180 -0.76 16.99 8.45
CA GLU A 180 -0.68 18.23 7.67
C GLU A 180 0.76 18.77 7.68
N GLY A 181 1.06 19.72 6.80
CA GLY A 181 2.37 20.39 6.80
C GLY A 181 3.52 19.54 6.24
N LEU A 182 3.21 18.50 5.46
CA LEU A 182 4.21 17.65 4.82
C LEU A 182 5.02 18.38 3.73
N GLY A 183 4.52 19.50 3.21
CA GLY A 183 5.17 20.25 2.13
C GLY A 183 5.16 19.51 0.78
N THR A 184 4.24 18.57 0.60
CA THR A 184 3.97 17.85 -0.65
C THR A 184 2.46 17.70 -0.83
N CYS A 185 2.03 17.38 -2.05
CA CYS A 185 0.64 17.06 -2.36
C CYS A 185 0.55 15.68 -3.01
N GLY A 186 -0.52 14.96 -2.72
CA GLY A 186 -0.91 13.76 -3.43
C GLY A 186 -1.27 14.00 -4.90
N VAL A 187 -1.57 12.91 -5.57
CA VAL A 187 -2.16 12.91 -6.91
C VAL A 187 -3.63 12.48 -6.84
N PRO A 188 -4.49 12.95 -7.75
CA PRO A 188 -5.86 12.45 -7.82
C PRO A 188 -5.86 10.94 -8.11
N GLU A 189 -6.50 10.16 -7.24
CA GLU A 189 -6.69 8.74 -7.46
C GLU A 189 -7.71 8.47 -8.57
N ALA A 190 -7.43 7.45 -9.38
CA ALA A 190 -8.32 7.06 -10.46
C ALA A 190 -9.58 6.38 -9.90
N ARG A 191 -10.68 6.49 -10.64
CA ARG A 191 -11.89 5.70 -10.38
C ARG A 191 -11.93 4.53 -11.33
N TYR A 192 -12.39 3.39 -10.84
CA TYR A 192 -12.67 2.22 -11.67
C TYR A 192 -13.62 2.59 -12.82
N ARG A 193 -13.36 2.09 -14.02
CA ARG A 193 -14.01 2.55 -15.27
C ARG A 193 -14.93 1.54 -15.94
N GLY A 194 -15.26 0.41 -15.32
CA GLY A 194 -16.32 -0.44 -15.87
C GLY A 194 -16.49 -1.77 -15.19
#